data_AF-A0A3S2WMC4-F1
#
_entry.id   AF-A0A3S2WMC4-F1
#
_cell.length_a   1.000
_cell.length_b   1.000
_cell.length_c   1.000
_cell.angle_alpha   90.00
_cell.angle_beta   90.00
_cell.angle_gamma   90.00
#
_symmetry.space_group_name_H-M   'P 1'
#
loop_
_entity.id
_entity.type
_entity.pdbx_description
1 polymer ?
#
loop_
_entity_poly.entity_id
_entity_poly.type
_entity_poly.pdbx_seq_one_letter_code
_entity_poly.pdbx_strand_id
1 'polypeptide(L)'
;MAHKRRLGVVVIDCQVDDLSEVVGFWSEVLGREGVVDPDGKYAQFDGHEGQPRVLLQKVDHPPRVHLDIETDDRAAEAARLVALGATEVARIKTWIVMEAPSGHRFCLVGPQGDDWPGDAREVGA
;
A
#
# COMPACT_ATOMS: atom_id res chain seq x y z
N MET A 1 11.96 6.90 -18.55
CA MET A 1 11.86 8.20 -17.85
C MET A 1 12.25 7.94 -16.41
N ALA A 2 13.21 8.70 -15.89
CA ALA A 2 13.62 8.59 -14.50
C ALA A 2 12.46 9.01 -13.58
N HIS A 3 12.22 8.24 -12.53
CA HIS A 3 11.19 8.50 -11.53
C HIS A 3 11.63 7.93 -10.18
N LYS A 4 10.97 8.35 -9.09
CA LYS A 4 11.30 7.92 -7.74
C LYS A 4 10.26 6.94 -7.21
N ARG A 5 10.73 6.00 -6.40
CA ARG A 5 9.85 5.07 -5.68
C ARG A 5 10.39 4.70 -4.30
N ARG A 6 9.49 4.35 -3.37
CA ARG A 6 9.83 3.73 -2.08
C ARG A 6 8.79 2.68 -1.69
N LEU A 7 9.15 1.82 -0.74
CA LEU A 7 8.15 1.03 -0.04
C LEU A 7 7.40 1.97 0.92
N GLY A 8 6.11 2.17 0.70
CA GLY A 8 5.30 3.10 1.48
C GLY A 8 4.53 2.41 2.59
N VAL A 9 3.67 1.46 2.24
CA VAL A 9 2.71 0.91 3.22
C VAL A 9 2.73 -0.61 3.18
N VAL A 10 2.70 -1.23 4.37
CA VAL A 10 2.29 -2.61 4.56
C VAL A 10 0.78 -2.60 4.85
N VAL A 11 0.01 -3.16 3.93
CA VAL A 11 -1.46 -3.18 4.03
C VAL A 11 -1.92 -4.56 4.46
N ILE A 12 -2.69 -4.61 5.54
CA ILE A 12 -3.32 -5.83 6.04
C ILE A 12 -4.75 -5.85 5.51
N ASP A 13 -5.00 -6.77 4.57
CA ASP A 13 -6.31 -6.96 3.94
C ASP A 13 -7.21 -7.76 4.88
N CYS A 14 -8.26 -7.12 5.39
CA CYS A 14 -9.23 -7.68 6.32
C CYS A 14 -10.54 -7.99 5.58
N GLN A 15 -10.87 -9.29 5.48
CA GLN A 15 -12.17 -9.73 4.97
C GLN A 15 -13.21 -9.71 6.09
N VAL A 16 -13.82 -8.55 6.32
CA VAL A 16 -14.79 -8.30 7.40
C VAL A 16 -15.88 -7.35 6.92
N ASP A 17 -17.06 -7.42 7.54
CA ASP A 17 -18.16 -6.49 7.26
C ASP A 17 -17.95 -5.12 7.93
N ASP A 18 -17.30 -5.08 9.09
CA ASP A 18 -16.96 -3.85 9.79
C ASP A 18 -15.49 -3.89 10.25
N LEU A 19 -14.70 -2.93 9.77
CA LEU A 19 -13.27 -2.84 10.08
C LEU A 19 -13.02 -2.50 11.57
N SER A 20 -14.01 -1.88 12.24
CA SER A 20 -13.94 -1.56 13.67
C SER A 20 -13.88 -2.82 14.55
N GLU A 21 -14.32 -3.98 14.06
CA GLU A 21 -14.27 -5.25 14.79
C GLU A 21 -12.84 -5.78 14.95
N VAL A 22 -11.94 -5.41 14.03
CA VAL A 22 -10.55 -5.92 13.99
C VAL A 22 -9.50 -4.85 14.29
N VAL A 23 -9.86 -3.56 14.22
CA VAL A 23 -8.92 -2.48 14.51
C VAL A 23 -8.36 -2.57 15.94
N GLY A 24 -9.21 -2.89 16.92
CA GLY A 24 -8.78 -3.05 18.32
C GLY A 24 -7.74 -4.15 18.52
N PHE A 25 -7.89 -5.28 17.82
CA PHE A 25 -6.88 -6.35 17.85
C PHE A 25 -5.52 -5.86 17.32
N TRP A 26 -5.52 -5.22 16.16
CA TRP A 26 -4.28 -4.71 15.57
C TRP A 26 -3.68 -3.55 16.34
N SER A 27 -4.50 -2.74 17.01
CA SER A 27 -4.03 -1.70 17.91
C SER A 27 -3.22 -2.27 19.07
N GLU A 28 -3.69 -3.35 19.69
CA GLU A 28 -2.96 -4.05 20.75
C GLU A 28 -1.67 -4.70 20.21
N VAL A 29 -1.72 -5.31 19.03
CA VAL A 29 -0.54 -5.94 18.40
C VAL A 29 0.55 -4.91 18.06
N LEU A 30 0.15 -3.74 17.55
CA LEU A 30 1.07 -2.70 17.09
C LEU A 30 1.44 -1.70 18.20
N GLY A 31 0.74 -1.73 19.34
CA GLY A 31 0.89 -0.78 20.43
C GLY A 31 0.52 0.65 20.01
N ARG A 32 -0.48 0.81 19.13
CA ARG A 32 -0.88 2.09 18.53
C ARG A 32 -2.39 2.19 18.39
N GLU A 33 -2.93 3.37 18.64
CA GLU A 33 -4.35 3.62 18.39
C GLU A 33 -4.64 3.57 16.89
N GLY A 34 -5.63 2.76 16.52
CA GLY A 34 -6.09 2.63 15.14
C GLY A 34 -7.36 3.44 14.93
N VAL A 35 -7.38 4.27 13.89
CA VAL A 35 -8.49 5.15 13.53
C VAL A 35 -9.07 4.69 12.20
N VAL A 36 -10.33 4.26 12.23
CA VAL A 36 -11.09 3.90 11.02
C VAL A 36 -11.52 5.18 10.30
N ASP A 37 -11.38 5.20 8.98
CA ASP A 37 -11.79 6.33 8.15
C ASP A 37 -13.32 6.46 8.08
N PRO A 38 -13.86 7.65 7.72
CA PRO A 38 -15.30 7.86 7.67
C PRO A 38 -16.05 6.91 6.72
N ASP A 39 -15.38 6.39 5.69
CA ASP A 39 -15.95 5.45 4.73
C ASP A 39 -15.94 3.99 5.24
N GLY A 40 -15.32 3.71 6.39
CA GLY A 40 -15.22 2.38 6.99
C GLY A 40 -14.38 1.40 6.17
N LYS A 41 -13.52 1.89 5.28
CA LYS A 41 -12.73 1.09 4.34
C LYS A 41 -11.29 0.90 4.77
N TYR A 42 -10.77 1.85 5.54
CA TYR A 42 -9.38 1.87 5.93
C TYR A 42 -9.25 2.18 7.42
N ALA A 43 -8.22 1.63 8.07
CA ALA A 43 -7.81 2.05 9.40
C ALA A 43 -6.32 2.38 9.42
N GLN A 44 -5.98 3.58 9.86
CA GLN A 44 -4.60 4.05 10.03
C GLN A 44 -4.22 3.97 11.50
N PHE A 45 -2.93 3.76 11.77
CA PHE A 45 -2.43 3.71 13.14
C PHE A 45 -1.69 5.01 13.46
N ASP A 46 -2.22 5.75 14.41
CA ASP A 46 -1.74 7.09 14.74
C ASP A 46 -0.32 7.05 15.33
N GLY A 47 0.42 8.14 15.07
CA GLY A 47 1.79 8.34 15.58
C GLY A 47 2.86 7.46 14.91
N HIS A 48 2.58 6.83 13.78
CA HIS A 48 3.62 6.16 13.01
C HIS A 48 4.61 7.17 12.41
N GLU A 49 5.90 6.97 12.68
CA GLU A 49 6.99 7.79 12.13
C GLU A 49 7.80 6.99 11.12
N GLY A 50 8.08 7.59 9.96
CA GLY A 50 8.84 6.96 8.89
C GLY A 50 8.02 5.98 8.05
N GLN A 51 8.73 5.06 7.39
CA GLN A 51 8.16 4.05 6.49
C GLN A 51 8.81 2.67 6.75
N PRO A 52 8.12 1.56 6.46
CA PRO A 52 6.76 1.52 5.94
C PRO A 52 5.69 1.74 7.01
N ARG A 53 4.67 2.52 6.67
CA ARG A 53 3.43 2.64 7.45
C ARG A 53 2.66 1.32 7.45
N VAL A 54 1.75 1.16 8.42
CA VAL A 54 0.81 0.04 8.47
C VAL A 54 -0.61 0.56 8.28
N LEU A 55 -1.40 -0.13 7.47
CA LEU A 55 -2.79 0.20 7.16
C LEU A 55 -3.64 -1.07 7.23
N LEU A 56 -4.83 -0.99 7.81
CA LEU A 56 -5.85 -2.01 7.57
C LEU A 56 -6.72 -1.60 6.38
N GLN A 57 -7.07 -2.55 5.54
CA GLN A 57 -8.00 -2.33 4.43
C GLN A 57 -9.11 -3.38 4.46
N LYS A 58 -10.36 -2.92 4.46
CA LYS A 58 -11.53 -3.79 4.25
C LYS A 58 -11.56 -4.28 2.80
N VAL A 59 -11.69 -5.59 2.61
CA VAL A 59 -11.71 -6.24 1.28
C VAL A 59 -12.77 -7.34 1.19
N ASP A 60 -13.13 -7.73 -0.05
CA ASP A 60 -14.06 -8.83 -0.31
C ASP A 60 -13.36 -10.17 -0.60
N HIS A 61 -12.03 -10.18 -0.72
CA HIS A 61 -11.23 -11.38 -0.99
C HIS A 61 -10.63 -11.96 0.30
N PRO A 62 -10.12 -13.22 0.30
CA PRO A 62 -9.48 -13.80 1.47
C PRO A 62 -8.37 -12.91 2.07
N PRO A 63 -8.21 -12.90 3.40
CA PRO A 63 -7.21 -12.08 4.08
C PRO A 63 -5.79 -12.36 3.60
N ARG A 64 -4.99 -11.29 3.47
CA ARG A 64 -3.57 -11.35 3.13
C ARG A 64 -2.88 -10.04 3.55
N VAL A 65 -1.57 -9.98 3.33
CA VAL A 65 -0.81 -8.72 3.43
C VAL A 65 -0.30 -8.37 2.05
N HIS A 66 -0.41 -7.11 1.67
CA HIS A 66 0.20 -6.59 0.45
C HIS A 66 1.02 -5.33 0.71
N LEU A 67 1.79 -4.91 -0.30
CA LEU A 67 2.64 -3.75 -0.24
C LEU A 67 2.09 -2.64 -1.12
N ASP A 68 2.15 -1.40 -0.63
CA ASP A 68 2.05 -0.22 -1.46
C ASP A 68 3.44 0.33 -1.77
N ILE A 69 3.75 0.43 -3.06
CA ILE A 69 4.92 1.12 -3.57
C ILE A 69 4.49 2.53 -3.95
N GLU A 70 5.00 3.52 -3.23
CA GLU A 70 4.77 4.93 -3.53
C GLU A 70 5.70 5.36 -4.67
N THR A 71 5.17 6.05 -5.66
CA THR A 71 5.95 6.59 -6.79
C THR A 71 5.36 7.87 -7.34
N ASP A 72 6.23 8.78 -7.80
CA ASP A 72 5.84 10.00 -8.51
C ASP A 72 5.43 9.76 -9.98
N ASP A 73 5.68 8.58 -10.53
CA ASP A 73 5.18 8.15 -11.84
C ASP A 73 4.77 6.67 -11.85
N ARG A 74 3.51 6.42 -11.48
CA ARG A 74 2.91 5.08 -11.46
C ARG A 74 2.94 4.39 -12.84
N ALA A 75 2.85 5.14 -13.93
CA ALA A 75 2.83 4.55 -15.27
C ALA A 75 4.24 4.08 -15.68
N ALA A 76 5.26 4.91 -15.41
CA ALA A 76 6.64 4.53 -15.63
C ALA A 76 7.08 3.36 -14.74
N GLU A 77 6.68 3.36 -13.46
CA GLU A 77 7.02 2.27 -12.55
C GLU A 77 6.31 0.96 -12.95
N ALA A 78 5.04 1.01 -13.33
CA ALA A 78 4.33 -0.16 -13.86
C ALA A 78 5.04 -0.75 -15.08
N ALA A 79 5.41 0.08 -16.06
CA ALA A 79 6.13 -0.36 -17.24
C ALA A 79 7.49 -0.99 -16.90
N ARG A 80 8.23 -0.39 -15.95
CA ARG A 80 9.50 -0.94 -15.46
C ARG A 80 9.31 -2.30 -14.79
N LEU A 81 8.29 -2.45 -13.95
CA LEU A 81 8.00 -3.70 -13.26
C LEU A 81 7.52 -4.80 -14.21
N VAL A 82 6.73 -4.45 -15.23
CA VAL A 82 6.37 -5.39 -16.30
C VAL A 82 7.60 -5.88 -17.04
N ALA A 83 8.56 -4.99 -17.34
CA ALA A 83 9.84 -5.39 -17.94
C ALA A 83 10.68 -6.32 -17.04
N LEU A 84 10.44 -6.31 -15.72
CA LEU A 84 11.04 -7.25 -14.75
C LEU A 84 10.25 -8.56 -14.57
N GLY A 85 9.14 -8.73 -15.29
CA GLY A 85 8.29 -9.93 -15.26
C GLY A 85 7.05 -9.83 -14.39
N ALA A 86 6.75 -8.67 -13.81
CA ALA A 86 5.45 -8.46 -13.16
C ALA A 86 4.32 -8.37 -14.20
N THR A 87 3.09 -8.57 -13.75
CA THR A 87 1.88 -8.35 -14.56
C THR A 87 1.07 -7.21 -13.98
N GLU A 88 0.58 -6.31 -14.82
CA GLU A 88 -0.42 -5.33 -14.41
C GLU A 88 -1.80 -6.01 -14.38
N VAL A 89 -2.42 -6.06 -13.20
CA VAL A 89 -3.71 -6.74 -12.99
C VAL A 89 -4.87 -5.79 -13.24
N ALA A 90 -4.79 -4.56 -12.72
CA ALA A 90 -5.85 -3.57 -12.84
C ALA A 90 -5.36 -2.15 -12.58
N ARG A 91 -5.99 -1.15 -13.21
CA ARG A 91 -5.89 0.26 -12.84
C ARG A 91 -7.18 0.71 -12.19
N ILE A 92 -7.09 1.20 -10.96
CA ILE A 92 -8.27 1.56 -10.18
C ILE A 92 -8.06 2.97 -9.64
N LYS A 93 -8.83 3.94 -10.16
CA LYS A 93 -8.81 5.35 -9.74
C LYS A 93 -7.37 5.91 -9.67
N THR A 94 -6.78 5.90 -8.48
CA THR A 94 -5.48 6.49 -8.13
C THR A 94 -4.40 5.44 -7.83
N TRP A 95 -4.61 4.16 -8.12
CA TRP A 95 -3.58 3.13 -7.95
C TRP A 95 -3.60 2.09 -9.05
N ILE A 96 -2.51 1.33 -9.14
CA ILE A 96 -2.34 0.22 -10.09
C ILE A 96 -2.05 -1.04 -9.29
N VAL A 97 -2.85 -2.08 -9.48
CA VAL A 97 -2.59 -3.40 -8.90
C VAL A 97 -1.63 -4.15 -9.81
N MET A 98 -0.50 -4.55 -9.26
CA MET A 98 0.54 -5.36 -9.89
C MET A 98 0.56 -6.75 -9.28
N GLU A 99 1.04 -7.73 -10.04
CA GLU A 99 1.30 -9.10 -9.57
C GLU A 99 2.74 -9.46 -9.89
N ALA A 100 3.50 -9.84 -8.87
CA ALA A 100 4.88 -10.31 -9.02
C ALA A 100 4.92 -11.66 -9.75
N PRO A 101 6.08 -12.08 -10.30
CA PRO A 101 6.22 -13.39 -10.94
C PRO A 101 5.85 -14.58 -10.04
N SER A 102 5.93 -14.41 -8.71
CA SER A 102 5.55 -15.42 -7.71
C SER A 102 4.06 -15.41 -7.34
N GLY A 103 3.23 -14.58 -7.98
CA GLY A 103 1.79 -14.47 -7.74
C GLY A 103 1.37 -13.51 -6.62
N HIS A 104 2.32 -12.85 -5.94
CA HIS A 104 2.00 -11.89 -4.89
C HIS A 104 1.50 -10.58 -5.50
N ARG A 105 0.36 -10.08 -5.01
CA ARG A 105 -0.19 -8.79 -5.43
C ARG A 105 0.32 -7.65 -4.57
N PHE A 106 0.53 -6.51 -5.19
CA PHE A 106 0.95 -5.26 -4.56
C PHE A 106 0.45 -4.08 -5.38
N CYS A 107 0.44 -2.87 -4.82
CA CYS A 107 -0.10 -1.69 -5.49
C CYS A 107 0.98 -0.64 -5.76
N LEU A 108 0.82 0.09 -6.85
CA LEU A 108 1.52 1.35 -7.10
C LEU A 108 0.57 2.50 -6.76
N VAL A 109 0.98 3.32 -5.81
CA VAL A 109 0.21 4.47 -5.32
C VAL A 109 0.98 5.76 -5.54
N GLY A 110 0.28 6.89 -5.48
CA GLY A 110 0.98 8.19 -5.41
C GLY A 110 1.68 8.35 -4.06
N PRO A 111 2.59 9.33 -3.91
CA PRO A 111 3.19 9.66 -2.62
C PRO A 111 2.14 9.89 -1.55
N GLN A 112 2.38 9.34 -0.37
CA GLN A 112 1.48 9.48 0.76
C GLN A 112 2.31 9.93 1.98
N GLY A 113 1.84 10.98 2.66
CA GLY A 113 2.57 11.62 3.76
C GLY A 113 3.43 12.80 3.31
N ASP A 114 3.72 13.68 4.26
CA ASP A 114 4.44 14.95 4.02
C ASP A 114 5.96 14.78 3.89
N ASP A 115 6.47 13.56 4.16
CA ASP A 115 7.89 13.25 4.17
C ASP A 115 8.47 12.86 2.79
N TRP A 116 7.64 12.87 1.74
CA TRP A 116 8.08 12.57 0.37
C TRP A 116 9.13 13.58 -0.15
N PRO A 117 10.21 13.15 -0.84
CA PRO A 117 10.49 11.79 -1.28
C PRO A 117 11.18 10.90 -0.24
N GLY A 118 11.51 11.40 0.96
CA GLY A 118 12.11 10.63 2.04
C GLY A 118 13.31 9.78 1.59
N ASP A 119 13.21 8.48 1.80
CA ASP A 119 14.18 7.44 1.43
C ASP A 119 13.99 6.88 0.00
N ALA A 120 13.13 7.49 -0.82
CA ALA A 120 12.84 7.02 -2.17
C ALA A 120 14.08 7.00 -3.07
N ARG A 121 14.11 5.98 -3.93
CA ARG A 121 15.20 5.71 -4.87
C ARG A 121 14.77 6.08 -6.28
N GLU A 122 15.68 6.72 -7.00
CA GLU A 122 15.52 6.97 -8.43
C GLU A 122 15.76 5.69 -9.23
N VAL A 123 14.93 5.46 -10.24
CA VAL A 123 14.99 4.30 -11.15
C VAL A 123 14.69 4.75 -12.60
N GLY A 124 15.11 3.95 -13.58
CA GLY A 124 14.83 4.22 -14.99
C GLY A 124 15.79 5.21 -15.66
N ALA A 125 17.02 5.29 -15.15
CA ALA A 125 18.18 5.85 -15.84
C ALA A 125 18.70 4.89 -16.92
#